data_AF-A0A833G1X2-F1
#
_entry.id   AF-A0A833G1X2-F1
#
_cell.length_a   1.000
_cell.length_b   1.000
_cell.length_c   1.000
_cell.angle_alpha   90.00
_cell.angle_beta   90.00
_cell.angle_gamma   90.00
#
_symmetry.space_group_name_H-M   'P 1'
#
loop_
_entity.id
_entity.type
_entity.pdbx_description
1 polymer ?
#
loop_
_entity_poly.entity_id
_entity_poly.type
_entity_poly.pdbx_seq_one_letter_code
_entity_poly.pdbx_strand_id
1 'polypeptide(L)'
;AGAANDDPLLPPDDTGEAIGLGPADLTITVGFGPSLFDGRFGLRGERPAPLEPIPPLPADELDPRISDGDLCVQACANDPQVAFHAVHNLAKIAQGTAVMRWCQLGFGRTSRTGAEQETPRNLMGFKDGTNNILNDDADALDEFVWVGHEGPEWMRGGSYLVSRRIRMLIEPWDRTFLQEQENVFGRVKSSGAPIGSVHEKDEVDLEATGPDGNPMIPADAHIRLAGPATNGGEMILRRGYSFTDGFDFTRGQLDVGLFFICFQKDPRAQFVPIQTKLGRMDRLNEYILHTGSALFAVPAGISAEGDYYGAGLI
;
A
#
# COMPACT_ATOMS: atom_id res chain seq x y z
N ALA A 1 -26.22 -1.74 -4.42
CA ALA A 1 -26.83 -1.43 -5.72
C ALA A 1 -27.54 -0.09 -5.63
N GLY A 2 -27.36 0.78 -6.63
CA GLY A 2 -28.18 1.98 -6.84
C GLY A 2 -29.61 1.65 -7.26
N ALA A 3 -30.45 2.68 -7.37
CA ALA A 3 -31.83 2.53 -7.85
C ALA A 3 -31.84 1.98 -9.30
N ALA A 4 -32.79 1.10 -9.62
CA ALA A 4 -32.99 0.63 -10.98
C ALA A 4 -33.71 1.72 -11.80
N ASN A 5 -33.24 1.97 -13.02
CA ASN A 5 -34.02 2.69 -14.02
C ASN A 5 -34.96 1.67 -14.69
N ASP A 6 -36.27 1.89 -14.58
CA ASP A 6 -37.30 1.00 -15.11
C ASP A 6 -37.69 1.32 -16.57
N ASP A 7 -37.07 2.33 -17.20
CA ASP A 7 -37.28 2.63 -18.62
C ASP A 7 -36.45 1.68 -19.50
N PRO A 8 -37.09 0.78 -20.29
CA PRO A 8 -36.39 -0.19 -21.13
C PRO A 8 -35.61 0.45 -22.29
N LEU A 9 -35.78 1.75 -22.54
CA LEU A 9 -35.11 2.49 -23.61
C LEU A 9 -33.90 3.31 -23.13
N LEU A 10 -33.61 3.30 -21.81
CA LEU A 10 -32.47 3.99 -21.24
C LEU A 10 -31.42 3.00 -20.72
N PRO A 11 -30.12 3.36 -20.74
CA PRO A 11 -29.12 2.62 -19.99
C PRO A 11 -29.50 2.57 -18.51
N PRO A 12 -29.22 1.46 -17.80
CA PRO A 12 -29.48 1.37 -16.38
C PRO A 12 -28.60 2.34 -15.59
N ASP A 13 -29.08 2.87 -14.48
CA ASP A 13 -28.33 3.80 -13.62
C ASP A 13 -27.15 3.10 -12.93
N ASP A 14 -27.37 1.89 -12.43
CA ASP A 14 -26.38 0.99 -11.85
C ASP A 14 -25.98 -0.11 -12.86
N THR A 15 -24.77 -0.65 -12.73
CA THR A 15 -24.26 -1.72 -13.61
C THR A 15 -24.80 -3.12 -13.27
N GLY A 16 -25.40 -3.28 -12.09
CA GLY A 16 -26.19 -4.45 -11.69
C GLY A 16 -25.40 -5.65 -11.15
N GLU A 17 -24.06 -5.64 -11.21
CA GLU A 17 -23.28 -6.81 -10.81
C GLU A 17 -23.37 -7.12 -9.31
N ALA A 18 -23.73 -6.14 -8.47
CA ALA A 18 -23.88 -6.36 -7.02
C ALA A 18 -25.35 -6.49 -6.56
N ILE A 19 -26.30 -6.72 -7.48
CA ILE A 19 -27.70 -6.95 -7.09
C ILE A 19 -27.79 -8.20 -6.22
N GLY A 20 -28.44 -8.08 -5.06
CA GLY A 20 -28.58 -9.16 -4.08
C GLY A 20 -27.40 -9.29 -3.11
N LEU A 21 -26.33 -8.49 -3.27
CA LEU A 21 -25.22 -8.44 -2.34
C LEU A 21 -25.39 -7.29 -1.32
N GLY A 22 -24.98 -7.55 -0.08
CA GLY A 22 -24.88 -6.51 0.95
C GLY A 22 -23.62 -5.64 0.79
N PRO A 23 -23.39 -4.66 1.68
CA PRO A 23 -22.25 -3.75 1.58
C PRO A 23 -20.87 -4.42 1.75
N ALA A 24 -20.80 -5.61 2.36
CA ALA A 24 -19.57 -6.39 2.53
C ALA A 24 -18.37 -5.58 3.09
N ASP A 25 -18.60 -4.73 4.10
CA ASP A 25 -17.58 -3.83 4.68
C ASP A 25 -16.86 -2.96 3.65
N LEU A 26 -17.57 -2.53 2.60
CA LEU A 26 -17.03 -1.66 1.56
C LEU A 26 -16.51 -0.35 2.16
N THR A 27 -15.26 -0.05 1.82
CA THR A 27 -14.61 1.23 2.08
C THR A 27 -14.11 1.80 0.76
N ILE A 28 -14.25 3.12 0.59
CA ILE A 28 -13.73 3.88 -0.55
C ILE A 28 -12.77 4.94 -0.02
N THR A 29 -11.57 4.97 -0.58
CA THR A 29 -10.57 6.01 -0.32
C THR A 29 -10.24 6.70 -1.63
N VAL A 30 -10.31 8.03 -1.66
CA VAL A 30 -10.02 8.85 -2.84
C VAL A 30 -8.73 9.63 -2.59
N GLY A 31 -7.85 9.70 -3.59
CA GLY A 31 -6.63 10.48 -3.51
C GLY A 31 -6.33 11.25 -4.79
N PHE A 32 -5.52 12.30 -4.67
CA PHE A 32 -5.13 13.21 -5.75
C PHE A 32 -3.63 13.09 -6.01
N GLY A 33 -3.26 12.78 -7.25
CA GLY A 33 -1.85 12.59 -7.62
C GLY A 33 -1.16 13.90 -8.01
N PRO A 34 0.19 13.91 -8.07
CA PRO A 34 0.96 15.12 -8.38
C PRO A 34 0.55 15.81 -9.69
N SER A 35 0.18 15.02 -10.71
CA SER A 35 -0.18 15.53 -12.03
C SER A 35 -1.51 16.27 -12.07
N LEU A 36 -2.43 16.04 -11.11
CA LEU A 36 -3.66 16.84 -10.98
C LEU A 36 -3.35 18.33 -10.79
N PHE A 37 -2.20 18.64 -10.19
CA PHE A 37 -1.77 19.99 -9.89
C PHE A 37 -0.87 20.59 -10.97
N ASP A 38 -0.84 20.04 -12.19
CA ASP A 38 0.03 20.49 -13.29
C ASP A 38 -0.39 21.81 -13.95
N GLY A 39 -1.54 22.37 -13.57
CA GLY A 39 -2.06 23.65 -14.07
C GLY A 39 -3.34 23.57 -14.89
N ARG A 40 -3.74 22.36 -15.34
CA ARG A 40 -5.00 22.16 -16.09
C ARG A 40 -6.23 22.72 -15.37
N PHE A 41 -6.23 22.69 -14.04
CA PHE A 41 -7.36 23.05 -13.19
C PHE A 41 -7.14 24.31 -12.34
N GLY A 42 -6.04 25.04 -12.54
CA GLY A 42 -5.69 26.20 -11.71
C GLY A 42 -5.20 25.85 -10.30
N LEU A 43 -5.06 24.56 -9.95
CA LEU A 43 -4.71 24.08 -8.61
C LEU A 43 -3.20 24.11 -8.29
N ARG A 44 -2.33 24.63 -9.16
CA ARG A 44 -0.86 24.59 -8.94
C ARG A 44 -0.42 25.08 -7.57
N GLY A 45 -1.08 26.12 -7.04
CA GLY A 45 -0.77 26.71 -5.73
C GLY A 45 -1.18 25.84 -4.54
N GLU A 46 -2.12 24.92 -4.74
CA GLU A 46 -2.67 24.05 -3.69
C GLU A 46 -1.91 22.73 -3.54
N ARG A 47 -0.89 22.48 -4.38
CA ARG A 47 -0.11 21.24 -4.31
C ARG A 47 0.68 21.18 -3.00
N PRO A 48 0.44 20.19 -2.12
CA PRO A 48 1.19 20.06 -0.89
C PRO A 48 2.65 19.74 -1.20
N ALA A 49 3.59 20.28 -0.41
CA ALA A 49 5.01 20.02 -0.59
C ALA A 49 5.41 18.52 -0.51
N PRO A 50 4.76 17.68 0.33
CA PRO A 50 5.02 16.24 0.32
C PRO A 50 4.48 15.48 -0.90
N LEU A 51 3.64 16.11 -1.75
CA LEU A 51 3.10 15.51 -2.98
C LEU A 51 4.05 15.68 -4.18
N GLU A 52 5.35 15.68 -3.93
CA GLU A 52 6.36 15.66 -5.00
C GLU A 52 6.45 14.25 -5.59
N PRO A 53 6.63 14.10 -6.93
CA PRO A 53 6.85 12.80 -7.54
C PRO A 53 7.97 12.03 -6.83
N ILE A 54 7.74 10.74 -6.57
CA ILE A 54 8.75 9.86 -5.96
C ILE A 54 9.99 9.87 -6.86
N PRO A 55 11.19 10.19 -6.33
CA PRO A 55 12.41 10.18 -7.14
C PRO A 55 12.73 8.74 -7.58
N PRO A 56 13.53 8.54 -8.63
CA PRO A 56 13.99 7.20 -9.00
C PRO A 56 14.65 6.50 -7.80
N LEU A 57 14.12 5.34 -7.43
CA LEU A 57 14.64 4.54 -6.33
C LEU A 57 15.54 3.41 -6.87
N PRO A 58 16.53 2.95 -6.10
CA PRO A 58 17.35 1.80 -6.50
C PRO A 58 16.51 0.52 -6.65
N ALA A 59 16.87 -0.32 -7.61
CA ALA A 59 16.15 -1.55 -7.98
C ALA A 59 14.73 -1.36 -8.58
N ASP A 60 14.37 -0.14 -8.99
CA ASP A 60 13.12 0.14 -9.68
C ASP A 60 13.15 -0.35 -11.14
N GLU A 61 12.15 -1.13 -11.53
CA GLU A 61 11.86 -1.54 -12.90
C GLU A 61 10.44 -1.10 -13.29
N LEU A 62 10.13 0.17 -13.03
CA LEU A 62 8.78 0.71 -13.16
C LEU A 62 8.29 0.73 -14.61
N ASP A 63 7.09 0.22 -14.82
CA ASP A 63 6.33 0.41 -16.05
C ASP A 63 5.46 1.67 -15.93
N PRO A 64 5.69 2.71 -16.76
CA PRO A 64 4.91 3.94 -16.71
C PRO A 64 3.41 3.74 -16.94
N ARG A 65 3.00 2.65 -17.61
CA ARG A 65 1.59 2.35 -17.91
C ARG A 65 0.78 1.97 -16.67
N ILE A 66 1.44 1.42 -15.65
CA ILE A 66 0.85 1.01 -14.37
C ILE A 66 1.41 1.83 -13.19
N SER A 67 1.81 3.08 -13.48
CA SER A 67 2.37 4.03 -12.52
C SER A 67 1.67 5.38 -12.62
N ASP A 68 1.77 6.16 -11.54
CA ASP A 68 1.20 7.50 -11.40
C ASP A 68 -0.33 7.57 -11.59
N GLY A 69 -0.87 8.77 -11.77
CA GLY A 69 -2.29 9.01 -12.02
C GLY A 69 -2.73 10.34 -11.44
N ASP A 70 -3.72 10.99 -12.06
CA ASP A 70 -4.31 12.22 -11.53
C ASP A 70 -5.17 11.94 -10.28
N LEU A 71 -5.87 10.80 -10.28
CA LEU A 71 -6.80 10.38 -9.25
C LEU A 71 -6.53 8.93 -8.85
N CYS A 72 -6.73 8.62 -7.57
CA CYS A 72 -6.72 7.28 -7.01
C CYS A 72 -8.08 6.98 -6.39
N VAL A 73 -8.58 5.77 -6.62
CA VAL A 73 -9.71 5.20 -5.88
C VAL A 73 -9.28 3.83 -5.38
N GLN A 74 -9.26 3.65 -4.06
CA GLN A 74 -9.08 2.36 -3.42
C GLN A 74 -10.43 1.88 -2.89
N ALA A 75 -10.94 0.78 -3.44
CA ALA A 75 -12.14 0.10 -2.97
C ALA A 75 -11.75 -1.22 -2.29
N CYS A 76 -12.16 -1.40 -1.03
CA CYS A 76 -11.92 -2.64 -0.29
C CYS A 76 -13.25 -3.17 0.26
N ALA A 77 -13.56 -4.43 0.00
CA ALA A 77 -14.71 -5.13 0.56
C ALA A 77 -14.34 -6.59 0.86
N ASN A 78 -15.11 -7.26 1.72
CA ASN A 78 -14.99 -8.69 1.99
C ASN A 78 -15.53 -9.56 0.85
N ASP A 79 -16.24 -8.96 -0.11
CA ASP A 79 -16.69 -9.58 -1.34
C ASP A 79 -16.04 -8.87 -2.55
N PRO A 80 -15.27 -9.58 -3.39
CA PRO A 80 -14.55 -8.97 -4.51
C PRO A 80 -15.49 -8.39 -5.58
N GLN A 81 -16.71 -8.93 -5.73
CA GLN A 81 -17.71 -8.43 -6.66
C GLN A 81 -18.26 -7.08 -6.20
N VAL A 82 -18.42 -6.87 -4.88
CA VAL A 82 -18.80 -5.57 -4.31
C VAL A 82 -17.70 -4.53 -4.52
N ALA A 83 -16.43 -4.90 -4.30
CA ALA A 83 -15.30 -3.99 -4.56
C ALA A 83 -15.19 -3.61 -6.05
N PHE A 84 -15.32 -4.60 -6.95
CA PHE A 84 -15.32 -4.39 -8.39
C PHE A 84 -16.46 -3.47 -8.83
N HIS A 85 -17.69 -3.74 -8.35
CA HIS A 85 -18.88 -2.95 -8.65
C HIS A 85 -18.69 -1.48 -8.29
N ALA A 86 -18.09 -1.18 -7.14
CA ALA A 86 -17.83 0.19 -6.72
C ALA A 86 -16.89 0.92 -7.68
N VAL A 87 -15.76 0.31 -8.06
CA VAL A 87 -14.82 0.89 -9.02
C VAL A 87 -15.46 1.04 -10.40
N HIS A 88 -16.22 0.04 -10.85
CA HIS A 88 -16.86 0.05 -12.16
C HIS A 88 -17.90 1.19 -12.27
N ASN A 89 -18.73 1.40 -11.25
CA ASN A 89 -19.70 2.51 -11.25
C ASN A 89 -19.02 3.88 -11.24
N LEU A 90 -17.96 4.06 -10.45
CA LEU A 90 -17.19 5.31 -10.45
C LEU A 90 -16.53 5.57 -11.81
N ALA A 91 -15.99 4.54 -12.45
CA ALA A 91 -15.41 4.64 -13.80
C ALA A 91 -16.47 4.98 -14.86
N LYS A 92 -17.68 4.42 -14.76
CA LYS A 92 -18.82 4.74 -15.62
C LYS A 92 -19.23 6.22 -15.45
N ILE A 93 -19.35 6.70 -14.22
CA ILE A 93 -19.71 8.11 -13.92
C ILE A 93 -18.63 9.06 -14.45
N ALA A 94 -17.36 8.68 -14.39
CA ALA A 94 -16.25 9.50 -14.83
C ALA A 94 -16.12 9.63 -16.36
N GLN A 95 -16.89 8.87 -17.15
CA GLN A 95 -16.81 8.90 -18.62
C GLN A 95 -17.00 10.32 -19.16
N GLY A 96 -16.09 10.72 -20.06
CA GLY A 96 -16.06 12.08 -20.63
C GLY A 96 -15.27 13.09 -19.79
N THR A 97 -14.96 12.79 -18.53
CA THR A 97 -14.20 13.66 -17.61
C THR A 97 -12.84 13.08 -17.23
N ALA A 98 -12.76 11.76 -16.98
CA ALA A 98 -11.53 11.05 -16.68
C ALA A 98 -11.50 9.67 -17.35
N VAL A 99 -10.31 9.07 -17.41
CA VAL A 99 -10.10 7.74 -17.99
C VAL A 99 -9.35 6.85 -17.00
N MET A 100 -9.69 5.56 -16.97
CA MET A 100 -8.95 4.58 -16.17
C MET A 100 -7.55 4.41 -16.74
N ARG A 101 -6.53 4.80 -15.98
CA ARG A 101 -5.13 4.70 -16.38
C ARG A 101 -4.58 3.29 -16.18
N TRP A 102 -4.79 2.75 -14.99
CA TRP A 102 -4.47 1.37 -14.61
C TRP A 102 -5.37 0.95 -13.45
N CYS A 103 -5.45 -0.35 -13.19
CA CYS A 103 -6.17 -0.93 -12.06
C CYS A 103 -5.39 -2.16 -11.59
N GLN A 104 -5.27 -2.33 -10.27
CA GLN A 104 -4.68 -3.53 -9.67
C GLN A 104 -5.71 -4.16 -8.75
N LEU A 105 -6.10 -5.40 -9.07
CA LEU A 105 -6.88 -6.22 -8.16
C LEU A 105 -5.94 -6.86 -7.14
N GLY A 106 -6.39 -6.89 -5.89
CA GLY A 106 -5.68 -7.54 -4.80
C GLY A 106 -6.63 -8.35 -3.94
N PHE A 107 -6.10 -9.38 -3.30
CA PHE A 107 -6.81 -10.24 -2.35
C PHE A 107 -5.92 -10.51 -1.15
N GLY A 108 -6.53 -10.88 -0.02
CA GLY A 108 -5.80 -11.19 1.20
C GLY A 108 -5.02 -9.99 1.73
N ARG A 109 -5.50 -9.40 2.83
CA ARG A 109 -4.73 -8.35 3.51
C ARG A 109 -3.33 -8.90 3.84
N THR A 110 -2.30 -8.12 3.59
CA THR A 110 -0.91 -8.49 3.94
C THR A 110 -0.38 -7.64 5.10
N SER A 111 -1.26 -6.99 5.85
CA SER A 111 -0.86 -6.23 7.04
C SER A 111 -1.99 -6.23 8.06
N ARG A 112 -1.62 -6.47 9.32
CA ARG A 112 -2.47 -6.27 10.49
C ARG A 112 -2.65 -4.77 10.73
N THR A 113 -3.89 -4.31 10.92
CA THR A 113 -4.19 -2.89 11.17
C THR A 113 -4.91 -2.67 12.49
N GLY A 114 -5.18 -3.71 13.30
CA GLY A 114 -5.78 -3.55 14.63
C GLY A 114 -5.37 -4.66 15.60
N ALA A 115 -5.48 -4.41 16.91
CA ALA A 115 -4.92 -5.30 17.91
C ALA A 115 -5.56 -6.70 17.95
N GLU A 116 -6.85 -6.82 17.66
CA GLU A 116 -7.55 -8.11 17.72
C GLU A 116 -7.36 -8.98 16.46
N GLN A 117 -6.72 -8.45 15.42
CA GLN A 117 -6.51 -9.18 14.17
C GLN A 117 -5.28 -10.10 14.27
N GLU A 118 -5.39 -11.31 13.74
CA GLU A 118 -4.23 -12.15 13.47
C GLU A 118 -3.38 -11.54 12.35
N THR A 119 -2.06 -11.65 12.46
CA THR A 119 -1.15 -11.18 11.41
C THR A 119 -1.24 -12.11 10.20
N PRO A 120 -1.68 -11.61 9.02
CA PRO A 120 -1.82 -12.43 7.83
C PRO A 120 -0.45 -12.82 7.25
N ARG A 121 -0.44 -13.69 6.23
CA ARG A 121 0.76 -14.03 5.48
C ARG A 121 0.74 -13.43 4.08
N ASN A 122 1.91 -13.08 3.57
CA ASN A 122 2.12 -12.77 2.16
C ASN A 122 2.42 -14.05 1.35
N LEU A 123 2.54 -13.91 0.01
CA LEU A 123 2.78 -15.05 -0.89
C LEU A 123 4.18 -15.68 -0.75
N MET A 124 5.14 -15.01 -0.09
CA MET A 124 6.42 -15.62 0.29
C MET A 124 6.32 -16.48 1.57
N GLY A 125 5.15 -16.49 2.20
CA GLY A 125 4.80 -17.32 3.34
C GLY A 125 5.20 -16.73 4.70
N PHE A 126 5.59 -15.45 4.75
CA PHE A 126 5.93 -14.76 6.00
C PHE A 126 4.73 -14.03 6.58
N LYS A 127 4.67 -13.94 7.91
CA LYS A 127 3.71 -13.06 8.58
C LYS A 127 4.03 -11.61 8.22
N ASP A 128 3.01 -10.87 7.83
CA ASP A 128 3.17 -9.53 7.30
C ASP A 128 2.24 -8.55 8.04
N GLY A 129 2.84 -7.52 8.65
CA GLY A 129 2.14 -6.55 9.50
C GLY A 129 2.41 -6.62 11.01
N THR A 130 3.37 -7.42 11.47
CA THR A 130 3.66 -7.56 12.91
C THR A 130 4.01 -6.24 13.60
N ASN A 131 4.97 -5.49 13.06
CA ASN A 131 5.41 -4.18 13.59
C ASN A 131 4.77 -3.03 12.80
N ASN A 132 3.45 -3.08 12.59
CA ASN A 132 2.72 -2.03 11.88
C ASN A 132 2.16 -0.98 12.86
N ILE A 133 1.88 0.22 12.37
CA ILE A 133 1.03 1.17 13.10
C ILE A 133 -0.39 0.58 13.16
N LEU A 134 -0.94 0.49 14.37
CA LEU A 134 -2.28 -0.05 14.58
C LEU A 134 -3.31 1.08 14.62
N ASN A 135 -4.55 0.77 14.25
CA ASN A 135 -5.64 1.74 14.20
C ASN A 135 -6.10 2.24 15.58
N ASP A 136 -5.73 1.53 16.64
CA ASP A 136 -5.98 1.86 18.04
C ASP A 136 -4.81 2.60 18.72
N ASP A 137 -3.71 2.82 17.99
CA ASP A 137 -2.56 3.61 18.43
C ASP A 137 -2.70 5.06 17.95
N ALA A 138 -3.52 5.84 18.66
CA ALA A 138 -3.82 7.22 18.30
C ALA A 138 -2.56 8.10 18.24
N ASP A 139 -1.62 7.91 19.16
CA ASP A 139 -0.39 8.71 19.22
C ASP A 139 0.49 8.43 17.98
N ALA A 140 0.69 7.16 17.62
CA ALA A 140 1.47 6.82 16.42
C ALA A 140 0.76 7.23 15.11
N LEU A 141 -0.57 7.16 15.07
CA LEU A 141 -1.34 7.66 13.92
C LEU A 141 -1.19 9.17 13.75
N ASP A 142 -1.34 9.93 14.84
CA ASP A 142 -1.17 11.38 14.83
C ASP A 142 0.27 11.79 14.52
N GLU A 143 1.26 11.01 14.96
CA GLU A 143 2.68 11.26 14.69
C GLU A 143 3.06 10.95 13.24
N PHE A 144 2.67 9.79 12.71
CA PHE A 144 3.23 9.27 11.46
C PHE A 144 2.26 9.18 10.29
N VAL A 145 0.94 9.26 10.48
CA VAL A 145 -0.05 8.98 9.42
C VAL A 145 -0.86 10.21 9.04
N TRP A 146 -1.45 10.91 10.02
CA TRP A 146 -2.37 12.01 9.76
C TRP A 146 -1.65 13.34 9.60
N VAL A 147 -1.99 14.10 8.56
CA VAL A 147 -1.46 15.44 8.31
C VAL A 147 -2.04 16.44 9.32
N GLY A 148 -1.17 17.14 10.03
CA GLY A 148 -1.53 18.16 11.01
C GLY A 148 -1.55 19.58 10.42
N HIS A 149 -1.35 20.57 11.30
CA HIS A 149 -1.38 22.00 10.93
C HIS A 149 -0.24 22.44 10.00
N GLU A 150 0.81 21.62 9.86
CA GLU A 150 1.92 21.80 8.93
C GLU A 150 1.51 21.64 7.46
N GLY A 151 0.40 20.96 7.18
CA GLY A 151 -0.15 20.79 5.83
C GLY A 151 -1.13 21.90 5.43
N PRO A 152 -1.45 22.01 4.12
CA PRO A 152 -2.51 22.89 3.65
C PRO A 152 -3.84 22.49 4.28
N GLU A 153 -4.75 23.45 4.43
CA GLU A 153 -6.00 23.26 5.18
C GLU A 153 -6.82 22.07 4.69
N TRP A 154 -6.92 21.89 3.36
CA TRP A 154 -7.65 20.81 2.72
C TRP A 154 -7.07 19.40 2.97
N MET A 155 -5.80 19.33 3.39
CA MET A 155 -5.12 18.07 3.73
C MET A 155 -5.12 17.75 5.22
N ARG A 156 -5.55 18.68 6.10
CA ARG A 156 -5.54 18.42 7.55
C ARG A 156 -6.47 17.26 7.89
N GLY A 157 -5.97 16.28 8.64
CA GLY A 157 -6.66 15.02 8.92
C GLY A 157 -6.65 14.02 7.74
N GLY A 158 -5.97 14.35 6.64
CA GLY A 158 -5.67 13.47 5.53
C GLY A 158 -4.36 12.71 5.72
N SER A 159 -3.90 12.02 4.68
CA SER A 159 -2.64 11.26 4.65
C SER A 159 -2.08 11.19 3.23
N TYR A 160 -0.83 10.76 3.07
CA TYR A 160 -0.26 10.45 1.76
C TYR A 160 -0.23 8.94 1.55
N LEU A 161 -0.80 8.49 0.44
CA LEU A 161 -0.81 7.10 0.02
C LEU A 161 0.32 6.88 -0.99
N VAL A 162 1.21 5.93 -0.72
CA VAL A 162 2.13 5.39 -1.72
C VAL A 162 1.69 3.97 -2.06
N SER A 163 1.57 3.68 -3.35
CA SER A 163 1.38 2.31 -3.84
C SER A 163 2.60 1.84 -4.62
N ARG A 164 2.93 0.56 -4.43
CA ARG A 164 4.00 -0.12 -5.18
C ARG A 164 3.47 -1.48 -5.62
N ARG A 165 3.54 -1.76 -6.92
CA ARG A 165 3.34 -3.12 -7.43
C ARG A 165 4.68 -3.85 -7.34
N ILE A 166 4.76 -4.81 -6.44
CA ILE A 166 5.99 -5.56 -6.15
C ILE A 166 5.77 -7.00 -6.60
N ARG A 167 6.34 -7.36 -7.75
CA ARG A 167 6.35 -8.75 -8.23
C ARG A 167 7.27 -9.58 -7.34
N MET A 168 6.80 -10.75 -6.92
CA MET A 168 7.59 -11.73 -6.18
C MET A 168 8.07 -12.81 -7.14
N LEU A 169 9.39 -13.04 -7.17
CA LEU A 169 10.01 -14.13 -7.91
C LEU A 169 9.88 -15.42 -7.08
N ILE A 170 8.69 -16.01 -7.10
CA ILE A 170 8.34 -17.13 -6.21
C ILE A 170 9.06 -18.43 -6.57
N GLU A 171 9.37 -18.68 -7.84
CA GLU A 171 10.06 -19.89 -8.27
C GLU A 171 11.51 -19.99 -7.74
N PRO A 172 12.36 -18.94 -7.81
CA PRO A 172 13.63 -18.97 -7.12
C PRO A 172 13.47 -18.95 -5.59
N TRP A 173 12.50 -18.20 -5.06
CA TRP A 173 12.24 -18.15 -3.62
C TRP A 173 11.96 -19.53 -3.00
N ASP A 174 11.10 -20.33 -3.64
CA ASP A 174 10.73 -21.66 -3.16
C ASP A 174 11.89 -22.67 -3.21
N ARG A 175 12.98 -22.34 -3.90
CA ARG A 175 14.21 -23.14 -3.97
C ARG A 175 15.28 -22.68 -2.98
N THR A 176 15.08 -21.53 -2.33
CA THR A 176 15.98 -21.02 -1.29
C THR A 176 15.78 -21.79 0.01
N PHE A 177 16.88 -22.12 0.70
CA PHE A 177 16.82 -22.79 2.00
C PHE A 177 16.04 -21.97 3.03
N LEU A 178 15.30 -22.64 3.91
CA LEU A 178 14.49 -21.96 4.94
C LEU A 178 15.31 -20.97 5.78
N GLN A 179 16.50 -21.38 6.23
CA GLN A 179 17.39 -20.49 7.00
C GLN A 179 17.73 -19.22 6.23
N GLU A 180 17.95 -19.31 4.92
CA GLU A 180 18.25 -18.15 4.11
C GLU A 180 17.00 -17.29 3.89
N GLN A 181 15.82 -17.88 3.70
CA GLN A 181 14.57 -17.13 3.67
C GLN A 181 14.35 -16.34 4.97
N GLU A 182 14.62 -16.96 6.12
CA GLU A 182 14.52 -16.33 7.43
C GLU A 182 15.55 -15.21 7.59
N ASN A 183 16.79 -15.42 7.14
CA ASN A 183 17.85 -14.40 7.14
C ASN A 183 17.51 -13.19 6.27
N VAL A 184 16.91 -13.41 5.07
CA VAL A 184 16.44 -12.35 4.17
C VAL A 184 15.43 -11.46 4.89
N PHE A 185 14.46 -12.04 5.60
CA PHE A 185 13.46 -11.26 6.33
C PHE A 185 13.96 -10.72 7.67
N GLY A 186 14.79 -11.47 8.39
CA GLY A 186 15.16 -11.25 9.79
C GLY A 186 14.13 -11.79 10.80
N ARG A 187 13.22 -12.66 10.38
CA ARG A 187 12.20 -13.31 11.23
C ARG A 187 12.10 -14.79 10.95
N VAL A 188 11.63 -15.55 11.94
CA VAL A 188 11.28 -16.97 11.81
C VAL A 188 10.00 -17.10 10.97
N LYS A 189 10.01 -17.91 9.92
CA LYS A 189 8.91 -18.00 8.95
C LYS A 189 7.64 -18.55 9.60
N SER A 190 7.77 -19.57 10.45
CA SER A 190 6.63 -20.25 11.08
C SER A 190 5.93 -19.39 12.13
N SER A 191 6.67 -18.87 13.12
CA SER A 191 6.11 -18.09 14.23
C SER A 191 5.93 -16.61 13.91
N GLY A 192 6.79 -16.06 13.04
CA GLY A 192 6.95 -14.63 12.81
C GLY A 192 7.81 -13.93 13.87
N ALA A 193 8.42 -14.65 14.82
CA ALA A 193 9.30 -14.05 15.83
C ALA A 193 10.56 -13.45 15.17
N PRO A 194 11.16 -12.38 15.73
CA PRO A 194 12.53 -12.00 15.38
C PRO A 194 13.48 -13.20 15.52
N ILE A 195 14.49 -13.30 14.67
CA ILE A 195 15.49 -14.37 14.81
C ILE A 195 16.17 -14.23 16.18
N GLY A 196 16.22 -15.32 16.94
CA GLY A 196 16.72 -15.35 18.33
C GLY A 196 15.64 -15.19 19.40
N SER A 197 14.40 -14.89 19.02
CA SER A 197 13.25 -14.72 19.93
C SER A 197 12.22 -15.85 19.77
N VAL A 198 11.17 -15.86 20.61
CA VAL A 198 10.20 -16.97 20.68
C VAL A 198 8.85 -16.57 20.09
N HIS A 199 8.35 -15.38 20.44
CA HIS A 199 7.01 -14.93 20.05
C HIS A 199 7.08 -13.88 18.94
N GLU A 200 6.02 -13.82 18.13
CA GLU A 200 5.90 -12.88 17.01
C GLU A 200 6.13 -11.42 17.44
N LYS A 201 5.60 -11.06 18.62
CA LYS A 201 5.60 -9.71 19.18
C LYS A 201 6.77 -9.43 20.12
N ASP A 202 7.74 -10.33 20.24
CA ASP A 202 8.96 -10.04 20.98
C ASP A 202 9.69 -8.87 20.31
N GLU A 203 10.37 -8.05 21.12
CA GLU A 203 11.12 -6.90 20.61
C GLU A 203 12.26 -7.36 19.66
N VAL A 204 12.54 -6.53 18.67
CA VAL A 204 13.63 -6.77 17.72
C VAL A 204 14.94 -6.28 18.34
N ASP A 205 15.76 -7.21 18.82
CA ASP A 205 17.10 -6.90 19.32
C ASP A 205 18.12 -6.90 18.17
N LEU A 206 18.52 -5.71 17.73
CA LEU A 206 19.51 -5.52 16.67
C LEU A 206 20.97 -5.64 17.16
N GLU A 207 21.20 -5.67 18.46
CA GLU A 207 22.52 -5.80 19.08
C GLU A 207 22.84 -7.25 19.46
N ALA A 208 21.84 -8.13 19.48
CA ALA A 208 22.03 -9.56 19.67
C ALA A 208 23.01 -10.14 18.66
N THR A 209 23.93 -10.99 19.14
CA THR A 209 24.94 -11.67 18.33
C THR A 209 24.75 -13.19 18.38
N GLY A 210 25.03 -13.84 17.26
CA GLY A 210 25.06 -15.29 17.15
C GLY A 210 26.33 -15.91 17.76
N PRO A 211 26.40 -17.24 17.85
CA PRO A 211 27.58 -17.95 18.38
C PRO A 211 28.88 -17.71 17.60
N ASP A 212 28.77 -17.26 16.35
CA ASP A 212 29.88 -16.90 15.45
C ASP A 212 30.35 -15.45 15.62
N GLY A 213 29.72 -14.68 16.52
CA GLY A 213 30.01 -13.27 16.76
C GLY A 213 29.39 -12.31 15.74
N ASN A 214 28.65 -12.80 14.75
CA ASN A 214 27.93 -11.97 13.79
C ASN A 214 26.57 -11.52 14.36
N PRO A 215 25.96 -10.44 13.82
CA PRO A 215 24.62 -10.04 14.21
C PRO A 215 23.61 -11.19 14.04
N MET A 216 22.80 -11.45 15.07
CA MET A 216 21.75 -12.48 15.05
C MET A 216 20.73 -12.22 13.93
N ILE A 217 20.35 -10.95 13.76
CA ILE A 217 19.59 -10.47 12.61
C ILE A 217 20.58 -9.83 11.64
N PRO A 218 20.75 -10.40 10.42
CA PRO A 218 21.71 -9.92 9.43
C PRO A 218 21.61 -8.41 9.16
N ALA A 219 22.74 -7.77 8.85
CA ALA A 219 22.80 -6.33 8.61
C ALA A 219 21.94 -5.87 7.41
N ASP A 220 21.73 -6.76 6.45
CA ASP A 220 20.96 -6.61 5.22
C ASP A 220 19.56 -7.25 5.29
N ALA A 221 19.13 -7.70 6.47
CA ALA A 221 17.79 -8.26 6.66
C ALA A 221 16.71 -7.19 6.51
N HIS A 222 15.60 -7.54 5.84
CA HIS A 222 14.50 -6.63 5.52
C HIS A 222 13.99 -5.87 6.76
N ILE A 223 13.67 -6.57 7.87
CA ILE A 223 13.12 -5.90 9.05
C ILE A 223 14.10 -4.93 9.73
N ARG A 224 15.41 -5.19 9.64
CA ARG A 224 16.44 -4.31 10.22
C ARG A 224 16.51 -3.01 9.41
N LEU A 225 16.52 -3.14 8.09
CA LEU A 225 16.62 -2.00 7.17
C LEU A 225 15.33 -1.17 7.13
N ALA A 226 14.17 -1.81 7.25
CA ALA A 226 12.86 -1.14 7.23
C ALA A 226 12.44 -0.56 8.59
N GLY A 227 12.98 -1.07 9.70
CA GLY A 227 12.52 -0.72 11.04
C GLY A 227 12.88 0.71 11.48
N PRO A 228 12.10 1.31 12.39
CA PRO A 228 12.31 2.69 12.87
C PRO A 228 13.68 2.88 13.52
N ALA A 229 14.21 1.85 14.18
CA ALA A 229 15.53 1.87 14.83
C ALA A 229 16.67 2.24 13.88
N THR A 230 16.55 1.96 12.58
CA THR A 230 17.56 2.36 11.58
C THR A 230 17.11 3.53 10.71
N ASN A 231 15.87 4.01 10.85
CA ASN A 231 15.28 5.07 10.03
C ASN A 231 14.92 6.32 10.84
N GLY A 232 15.68 6.60 11.91
CA GLY A 232 15.49 7.82 12.70
C GLY A 232 14.17 7.88 13.48
N GLY A 233 13.57 6.72 13.76
CA GLY A 233 12.26 6.63 14.41
C GLY A 233 11.08 6.62 13.44
N GLU A 234 11.30 6.90 12.15
CA GLU A 234 10.22 7.00 11.16
C GLU A 234 9.50 5.67 10.95
N MET A 235 8.17 5.74 10.89
CA MET A 235 7.28 4.60 10.68
C MET A 235 6.32 4.88 9.53
N ILE A 236 5.72 3.83 8.96
CA ILE A 236 4.65 3.92 7.96
C ILE A 236 3.55 2.93 8.30
N LEU A 237 2.30 3.27 8.00
CA LEU A 237 1.17 2.34 8.13
C LEU A 237 1.05 1.55 6.84
N ARG A 238 1.35 0.26 6.89
CA ARG A 238 1.26 -0.64 5.74
C ARG A 238 -0.13 -1.29 5.67
N ARG A 239 -0.71 -1.32 4.48
CA ARG A 239 -2.03 -1.91 4.20
C ARG A 239 -2.07 -2.49 2.79
N GLY A 240 -1.13 -3.38 2.51
CA GLY A 240 -1.00 -4.05 1.21
C GLY A 240 -1.97 -5.24 1.02
N TYR A 241 -1.98 -5.73 -0.22
CA TYR A 241 -2.76 -6.88 -0.67
C TYR A 241 -1.90 -7.78 -1.55
N SER A 242 -2.12 -9.08 -1.53
CA SER A 242 -1.49 -9.97 -2.51
C SER A 242 -2.17 -9.81 -3.88
N PHE A 243 -1.46 -10.05 -4.97
CA PHE A 243 -2.06 -10.09 -6.31
C PHE A 243 -1.61 -11.33 -7.09
N THR A 244 -2.45 -11.74 -8.04
CA THR A 244 -2.16 -12.79 -9.03
C THR A 244 -2.76 -12.36 -10.37
N ASP A 245 -1.93 -11.89 -11.29
CA ASP A 245 -2.36 -11.40 -12.60
C ASP A 245 -2.18 -12.46 -13.71
N GLY A 246 -1.90 -13.70 -13.30
CA GLY A 246 -1.75 -14.85 -14.19
C GLY A 246 -0.29 -15.23 -14.41
N PHE A 247 0.12 -15.31 -15.67
CA PHE A 247 1.40 -15.89 -16.08
C PHE A 247 2.12 -14.98 -17.08
N ASP A 248 3.39 -14.67 -16.78
CA ASP A 248 4.29 -14.01 -17.71
C ASP A 248 4.81 -15.03 -18.73
N PHE A 249 4.14 -15.12 -19.88
CA PHE A 249 4.51 -16.03 -20.96
C PHE A 249 5.92 -15.81 -21.50
N THR A 250 6.49 -14.61 -21.34
CA THR A 250 7.84 -14.31 -21.84
C THR A 250 8.92 -14.90 -20.92
N ARG A 251 8.64 -15.00 -19.61
CA ARG A 251 9.57 -15.53 -18.61
C ARG A 251 9.24 -16.94 -18.14
N GLY A 252 8.04 -17.44 -18.46
CA GLY A 252 7.59 -18.75 -18.00
C GLY A 252 7.32 -18.80 -16.49
N GLN A 253 6.92 -17.67 -15.90
CA GLN A 253 6.79 -17.49 -14.45
C GLN A 253 5.43 -16.90 -14.10
N LEU A 254 4.98 -17.16 -12.88
CA LEU A 254 3.77 -16.54 -12.35
C LEU A 254 3.96 -15.01 -12.19
N ASP A 255 2.92 -14.25 -12.51
CA ASP A 255 2.88 -12.80 -12.26
C ASP A 255 2.07 -12.54 -10.99
N VAL A 256 2.76 -12.68 -9.87
CA VAL A 256 2.19 -12.63 -8.53
C VAL A 256 3.06 -11.77 -7.64
N GLY A 257 2.49 -11.28 -6.55
CA GLY A 257 3.27 -10.58 -5.56
C GLY A 257 2.44 -9.78 -4.58
N LEU A 258 2.99 -8.63 -4.20
CA LEU A 258 2.43 -7.71 -3.23
C LEU A 258 2.08 -6.39 -3.92
N PHE A 259 0.79 -6.04 -3.90
CA PHE A 259 0.35 -4.68 -4.13
C PHE A 259 0.48 -3.93 -2.81
N PHE A 260 1.67 -3.42 -2.59
CA PHE A 260 2.04 -2.71 -1.39
C PHE A 260 1.36 -1.34 -1.39
N ILE A 261 0.72 -1.00 -0.28
CA ILE A 261 0.13 0.30 -0.04
C ILE A 261 0.58 0.73 1.34
N CYS A 262 1.05 1.96 1.48
CA CYS A 262 1.31 2.56 2.78
C CYS A 262 0.75 3.97 2.88
N PHE A 263 0.40 4.33 4.10
CA PHE A 263 -0.08 5.65 4.50
C PHE A 263 0.93 6.28 5.45
N GLN A 264 1.18 7.57 5.23
CA GLN A 264 2.14 8.34 6.00
C GLN A 264 1.86 9.84 5.92
N LYS A 265 2.39 10.59 6.89
CA LYS A 265 2.28 12.05 6.99
C LYS A 265 3.18 12.80 5.99
N ASP A 266 4.40 12.31 5.73
CA ASP A 266 5.32 12.87 4.74
C ASP A 266 6.15 11.77 4.06
N PRO A 267 5.84 11.40 2.80
CA PRO A 267 6.59 10.40 2.05
C PRO A 267 8.07 10.71 1.89
N ARG A 268 8.49 11.98 1.94
CA ARG A 268 9.88 12.40 1.77
C ARG A 268 10.73 12.09 3.01
N ALA A 269 10.11 12.09 4.19
CA ALA A 269 10.74 11.71 5.45
C ALA A 269 10.59 10.21 5.75
N GLN A 270 9.53 9.58 5.23
CA GLN A 270 9.15 8.21 5.60
C GLN A 270 9.41 7.21 4.46
N PHE A 271 8.48 7.07 3.51
CA PHE A 271 8.57 6.03 2.47
C PHE A 271 9.85 6.13 1.63
N VAL A 272 10.20 7.31 1.13
CA VAL A 272 11.34 7.52 0.22
C VAL A 272 12.67 7.11 0.83
N PRO A 273 13.08 7.57 2.04
CA PRO A 273 14.35 7.16 2.63
C PRO A 273 14.37 5.69 3.04
N ILE A 274 13.26 5.15 3.58
CA ILE A 274 13.13 3.72 3.90
C ILE A 274 13.35 2.89 2.64
N GLN A 275 12.60 3.16 1.57
CA GLN A 275 12.69 2.42 0.32
C GLN A 275 14.04 2.64 -0.39
N THR A 276 14.63 3.84 -0.29
CA THR A 276 15.99 4.10 -0.82
C THR A 276 17.03 3.20 -0.15
N LYS A 277 16.93 3.01 1.17
CA LYS A 277 17.82 2.10 1.90
C LYS A 277 17.58 0.65 1.48
N LEU A 278 16.30 0.23 1.42
CA LEU A 278 15.93 -1.12 1.02
C LEU A 278 16.45 -1.44 -0.38
N GLY A 279 16.20 -0.59 -1.38
CA GLY A 279 16.66 -0.82 -2.75
C GLY A 279 18.20 -0.89 -2.91
N ARG A 280 18.98 -0.38 -1.95
CA ARG A 280 20.46 -0.44 -1.99
C ARG A 280 21.04 -1.65 -1.28
N MET A 281 20.40 -2.09 -0.21
CA MET A 281 21.03 -2.96 0.78
C MET A 281 20.25 -4.23 1.06
N ASP A 282 18.94 -4.24 0.76
CA ASP A 282 18.06 -5.34 1.17
C ASP A 282 18.35 -6.60 0.35
N ARG A 283 18.58 -7.71 1.05
CA ARG A 283 18.75 -9.02 0.43
C ARG A 283 17.47 -9.49 -0.27
N LEU A 284 16.31 -8.98 0.13
CA LEU A 284 15.03 -9.28 -0.51
C LEU A 284 14.99 -8.87 -1.99
N ASN A 285 15.81 -7.90 -2.42
CA ASN A 285 15.88 -7.44 -3.82
C ASN A 285 16.25 -8.55 -4.82
N GLU A 286 16.85 -9.66 -4.37
CA GLU A 286 17.08 -10.84 -5.22
C GLU A 286 15.78 -11.56 -5.62
N TYR A 287 14.70 -11.35 -4.86
CA TYR A 287 13.45 -12.10 -4.96
C TYR A 287 12.24 -11.22 -5.29
N ILE A 288 12.41 -9.90 -5.46
CA ILE A 288 11.32 -8.97 -5.77
C ILE A 288 11.71 -8.00 -6.88
N LEU A 289 10.69 -7.52 -7.60
CA LEU A 289 10.83 -6.45 -8.59
C LEU A 289 9.74 -5.40 -8.37
N HIS A 290 10.14 -4.14 -8.25
CA HIS A 290 9.19 -3.02 -8.22
C HIS A 290 8.81 -2.66 -9.66
N THR A 291 7.58 -2.98 -10.07
CA THR A 291 7.11 -2.81 -11.45
C THR A 291 6.11 -1.67 -11.65
N GLY A 292 5.58 -1.11 -10.57
CA GLY A 292 4.66 0.02 -10.63
C GLY A 292 4.72 0.86 -9.37
N SER A 293 4.48 2.17 -9.50
CA SER A 293 4.56 3.12 -8.40
C SER A 293 3.56 4.26 -8.56
N ALA A 294 2.95 4.69 -7.48
CA ALA A 294 2.19 5.93 -7.47
C ALA A 294 2.17 6.58 -6.08
N LEU A 295 1.94 7.89 -6.07
CA LEU A 295 1.79 8.71 -4.87
C LEU A 295 0.52 9.54 -4.99
N PHE A 296 -0.26 9.59 -3.92
CA PHE A 296 -1.51 10.36 -3.86
C PHE A 296 -1.67 11.07 -2.51
N ALA A 297 -2.18 12.29 -2.52
CA ALA A 297 -2.68 12.99 -1.36
C ALA A 297 -4.13 12.57 -1.10
N VAL A 298 -4.40 11.95 0.05
CA VAL A 298 -5.72 11.50 0.49
C VAL A 298 -6.25 12.54 1.48
N PRO A 299 -7.26 13.35 1.13
CA PRO A 299 -7.81 14.34 2.06
C PRO A 299 -8.52 13.66 3.24
N ALA A 300 -8.92 14.47 4.22
CA ALA A 300 -9.79 14.00 5.29
C ALA A 300 -11.11 13.44 4.76
N GLY A 301 -11.74 12.59 5.58
CA GLY A 301 -13.05 12.03 5.30
C GLY A 301 -14.14 13.10 5.22
N ILE A 302 -15.26 12.73 4.59
CA ILE A 302 -16.45 13.57 4.46
C ILE A 302 -17.13 13.69 5.83
N SER A 303 -17.46 14.91 6.24
CA SER A 303 -17.95 15.17 7.61
C SER A 303 -19.47 15.40 7.71
N ALA A 304 -20.14 15.68 6.59
CA ALA A 304 -21.56 15.99 6.55
C ALA A 304 -22.25 15.45 5.29
N GLU A 305 -23.58 15.31 5.35
CA GLU A 305 -24.38 15.01 4.16
C GLU A 305 -24.28 16.16 3.16
N GLY A 306 -24.04 15.84 1.88
CA GLY A 306 -23.85 16.83 0.82
C GLY A 306 -22.43 17.35 0.64
N ASP A 307 -21.50 16.98 1.53
CA ASP A 307 -20.06 17.20 1.37
C ASP A 307 -19.45 16.13 0.43
N TYR A 308 -18.30 16.41 -0.17
CA TYR A 308 -17.67 15.55 -1.18
C TYR A 308 -16.14 15.58 -1.12
N TYR A 309 -15.49 14.50 -1.58
CA TYR A 309 -14.04 14.41 -1.61
C TYR A 309 -13.42 15.57 -2.41
N GLY A 310 -12.48 16.28 -1.78
CA GLY A 310 -11.81 17.42 -2.38
C GLY A 310 -12.58 18.74 -2.31
N ALA A 311 -13.72 18.82 -1.59
CA ALA A 311 -14.44 20.08 -1.41
C ALA A 311 -13.56 21.18 -0.80
N GLY A 312 -12.69 20.85 0.16
CA GLY A 312 -11.75 21.82 0.74
C GLY A 312 -10.62 22.28 -0.19
N LEU A 313 -10.40 21.59 -1.32
CA LEU A 313 -9.36 21.91 -2.30
C LEU A 313 -9.84 22.94 -3.36
N ILE A 314 -11.15 23.13 -3.51
CA ILE A 314 -11.75 23.96 -4.58
C ILE A 314 -12.53 25.17 -4.07
#